data_AF-A0A7U5YUX5-F1
#
_entry.id   AF-A0A7U5YUX5-F1
#
_cell.length_a   1.000
_cell.length_b   1.000
_cell.length_c   1.000
_cell.angle_alpha   90.00
_cell.angle_beta   90.00
_cell.angle_gamma   90.00
#
_symmetry.space_group_name_H-M   'P 1'
#
loop_
_entity.id
_entity.type
_entity.pdbx_description
1 polymer ?
#
loop_
_entity_poly.entity_id
_entity_poly.type
_entity_poly.pdbx_seq_one_letter_code
_entity_poly.pdbx_strand_id
1 'polypeptide(L)' 'MTLNYRTARINAHPVLVIDFFSDRGRLYTLRYDLPTGTPQQSSRRVSQVLFLNRKALEETGQYAA' A
#
# COMPACT_ATOMS: atom_id res chain seq x y z
N MET A 1 2.46 -12.89 7.58
CA MET A 1 1.53 -11.75 7.77
C MET A 1 1.08 -11.27 6.40
N THR A 2 -0.23 -11.18 6.14
CA THR A 2 -0.77 -10.87 4.79
C THR A 2 -1.04 -9.37 4.69
N LEU A 3 -0.41 -8.70 3.71
CA LEU A 3 -0.71 -7.32 3.36
C LEU A 3 -2.00 -7.28 2.54
N ASN A 4 -3.08 -6.73 3.12
CA ASN A 4 -4.33 -6.51 2.42
C ASN A 4 -4.23 -5.21 1.64
N TYR A 5 -4.19 -5.29 0.31
CA TYR A 5 -4.12 -4.12 -0.54
C TYR A 5 -5.16 -4.18 -1.66
N ARG A 6 -5.60 -3.01 -2.10
CA ARG A 6 -6.46 -2.85 -3.28
C ARG A 6 -6.14 -1.56 -4.00
N THR A 7 -6.37 -1.53 -5.31
CA THR A 7 -6.41 -0.28 -6.06
C THR A 7 -7.85 0.24 -6.09
N ALA A 8 -8.02 1.54 -5.91
CA ALA A 8 -9.31 2.20 -5.94
C ALA A 8 -9.21 3.50 -6.74
N ARG A 9 -10.36 4.10 -7.08
CA ARG A 9 -10.42 5.48 -7.58
C ARG A 9 -11.08 6.37 -6.54
N ILE A 10 -10.39 7.41 -6.10
CA ILE A 10 -10.91 8.43 -5.17
C ILE A 10 -10.84 9.76 -5.90
N ASN A 11 -11.98 10.45 -6.04
CA ASN A 11 -12.08 11.71 -6.79
C ASN A 11 -11.47 11.62 -8.21
N ALA A 12 -11.73 10.52 -8.92
CA ALA A 12 -11.16 10.18 -10.23
C ALA A 12 -9.64 9.91 -10.27
N HIS A 13 -8.93 10.00 -9.14
CA HIS A 13 -7.50 9.66 -9.05
C HIS A 13 -7.31 8.19 -8.66
N PRO A 14 -6.41 7.44 -9.32
CA PRO A 14 -6.08 6.09 -8.90
C PRO A 14 -5.27 6.13 -7.60
N VAL A 15 -5.66 5.32 -6.62
CA VAL A 15 -5.03 5.26 -5.31
C VAL A 15 -4.78 3.80 -4.94
N LEU A 16 -3.60 3.51 -4.41
CA LEU A 16 -3.30 2.25 -3.74
C LEU A 16 -3.70 2.38 -2.28
N VAL A 17 -4.60 1.50 -1.84
CA VAL A 17 -5.08 1.42 -0.47
C VAL A 17 -4.48 0.19 0.18
N ILE A 18 -3.87 0.37 1.35
CA ILE A 18 -3.28 -0.72 2.15
C ILE A 18 -3.90 -0.70 3.53
N ASP A 19 -4.48 -1.83 3.93
CA ASP A 19 -5.14 -2.03 5.20
C ASP A 19 -4.27 -2.90 6.11
N PHE A 20 -4.04 -2.46 7.35
CA PHE A 20 -3.27 -3.19 8.35
C PHE A 20 -3.86 -3.05 9.75
N PHE A 21 -3.64 -4.07 10.57
CA PHE A 21 -4.03 -4.06 11.98
C PHE A 21 -2.84 -3.65 12.82
N SER A 22 -3.05 -2.73 13.76
CA SER A 22 -2.11 -2.50 14.86
C SER A 22 -2.10 -3.68 15.83
N ASP A 23 -1.10 -3.73 16.70
CA ASP A 23 -0.98 -4.72 17.78
C ASP A 23 -2.20 -4.74 18.71
N ARG A 24 -2.94 -3.62 18.80
CA ARG A 24 -4.19 -3.51 19.57
C ARG A 24 -5.44 -3.92 18.79
N GLY A 25 -5.29 -4.51 17.60
CA GLY A 25 -6.39 -4.95 16.75
C GLY A 25 -7.14 -3.81 16.03
N ARG A 26 -6.67 -2.56 16.12
CA ARG A 26 -7.28 -1.43 15.39
C ARG A 26 -6.84 -1.45 13.93
N LEU A 27 -7.79 -1.30 13.01
CA LEU A 27 -7.55 -1.17 11.57
C LEU A 27 -7.07 0.23 11.21
N TYR A 28 -5.97 0.30 10.47
CA TYR A 28 -5.41 1.49 9.86
C TYR A 28 -5.36 1.32 8.35
N THR A 29 -5.61 2.41 7.63
CA THR A 29 -5.65 2.44 6.17
C THR A 29 -4.68 3.50 5.66
N LEU A 30 -3.68 3.09 4.89
CA LEU A 30 -2.80 3.99 4.14
C LEU A 30 -3.32 4.16 2.72
N ARG A 31 -3.13 5.36 2.17
CA ARG A 31 -3.54 5.74 0.82
C ARG A 31 -2.34 6.36 0.10
N TYR A 32 -1.93 5.74 -0.99
CA TYR A 32 -0.87 6.24 -1.85
C TYR A 32 -1.44 6.62 -3.21
N ASP A 33 -1.28 7.88 -3.59
CA ASP A 33 -1.67 8.33 -4.92
C ASP A 33 -0.82 7.62 -5.98
N LEU A 34 -1.50 6.98 -6.92
CA LEU A 34 -0.85 6.38 -8.07
C LEU A 34 -0.71 7.44 -9.16
N PRO A 35 0.42 7.48 -9.87
CA PRO A 35 0.59 8.40 -10.97
C PRO A 35 -0.47 8.15 -12.03
N THR A 36 -1.04 9.21 -12.61
CA THR A 36 -1.97 9.17 -13.75
C THR A 36 -1.27 8.79 -15.08
N GLY A 37 -0.16 8.06 -14.98
CA GLY A 37 0.64 7.59 -16.10
C GLY A 37 0.07 6.33 -16.73
N THR A 38 0.90 5.59 -17.46
CA THR A 38 0.45 4.34 -18.09
C THR A 38 0.12 3.27 -17.04
N PRO A 39 -0.77 2.31 -17.36
CA PRO A 39 -1.04 1.17 -16.49
C PRO A 39 0.23 0.44 -16.01
N GLN A 40 1.25 0.29 -16.88
CA GLN A 40 2.55 -0.27 -16.49
C GLN A 40 3.25 0.56 -15.40
N GLN A 41 3.24 1.89 -15.49
CA GLN A 41 3.87 2.75 -14.48
C GLN A 41 3.15 2.63 -13.13
N SER A 42 1.82 2.57 -13.15
CA SER A 42 1.00 2.34 -11.94
C SER A 42 1.30 0.98 -11.32
N SER A 43 1.32 -0.10 -12.11
CA SER A 43 1.64 -1.44 -11.61
C SER A 43 3.04 -1.54 -11.03
N ARG A 44 4.05 -0.93 -11.69
CA ARG A 44 5.42 -0.91 -11.16
C ARG A 44 5.49 -0.19 -9.82
N ARG A 45 4.77 0.94 -9.67
CA ARG A 45 4.73 1.71 -8.42
C ARG A 45 4.04 0.93 -7.30
N VAL A 46 2.92 0.26 -7.60
CA VAL A 46 2.25 -0.63 -6.64
C VAL A 46 3.20 -1.74 -6.17
N SER A 47 3.84 -2.45 -7.10
CA SER A 47 4.79 -3.52 -6.76
C SER A 47 5.94 -3.02 -5.89
N GLN A 48 6.46 -1.82 -6.17
CA GLN A 48 7.51 -1.21 -5.36
C GLN A 48 7.04 -0.87 -3.93
N VAL A 49 5.86 -0.25 -3.79
CA VAL A 49 5.30 0.08 -2.46
C VAL A 49 5.06 -1.19 -1.63
N LEU A 50 4.50 -2.24 -2.25
CA LEU A 50 4.26 -3.51 -1.57
C LEU A 50 5.55 -4.21 -1.18
N PHE A 51 6.57 -4.19 -2.05
CA PHE A 51 7.88 -4.76 -1.76
C PHE A 51 8.54 -4.05 -0.57
N LEU A 52 8.57 -2.72 -0.58
CA LEU A 52 9.15 -1.92 0.51
C LEU A 52 8.41 -2.13 1.83
N ASN A 53 7.08 -2.18 1.80
CA ASN A 53 6.27 -2.46 3.00
C ASN A 53 6.53 -3.86 3.55
N ARG A 54 6.64 -4.86 2.68
CA ARG A 54 6.96 -6.23 3.10
C ARG A 54 8.36 -6.31 3.72
N LYS A 55 9.35 -5.70 3.05
CA LYS A 55 10.73 -5.68 3.54
C LYS A 55 10.83 -4.98 4.90
N ALA A 56 10.21 -3.81 5.05
CA ALA A 56 10.19 -3.10 6.34
C ALA A 56 9.52 -3.93 7.44
N LEU A 57 8.43 -4.62 7.13
CA LEU A 57 7.74 -5.49 8.07
C LEU A 57 8.61 -6.69 8.49
N GLU A 58 9.34 -7.28 7.54
CA GLU A 58 10.28 -8.39 7.83
C GLU A 58 11.47 -7.92 8.69
N GLU A 59 11.99 -6.72 8.44
CA GLU A 59 13.18 -6.19 9.13
C GLU A 59 12.87 -5.61 10.52
N THR A 60 11.72 -4.96 10.68
CA THR A 60 11.39 -4.17 11.88
C THR A 60 10.17 -4.66 12.65
N GLY A 61 9.37 -5.55 12.05
CA GLY A 61 8.04 -5.87 12.53
C GLY A 61 7.01 -4.74 12.31
N GLN A 62 7.39 -3.65 11.63
CA GLN A 62 6.57 -2.46 11.42
C GLN A 62 6.39 -2.14 9.93
N TYR A 63 5.27 -1.50 9.59
CA TYR A 63 5.02 -1.03 8.23
C TYR A 63 5.84 0.23 7.92
N ALA A 64 6.27 0.40 6.67
CA ALA A 64 6.91 1.63 6.21
C ALA A 64 5.84 2.73 6.14
N ALA A 65 5.82 3.61 7.15
CA ALA A 65 4.89 4.73 7.28
C ALA A 65 5.03 5.73 6.12
#